data_AF-A0A840HR04-F1
#
_entry.id   AF-A0A840HR04-F1
#
_cell.length_a   1.000
_cell.length_b   1.000
_cell.length_c   1.000
_cell.angle_alpha   90.00
_cell.angle_beta   90.00
_cell.angle_gamma   90.00
#
_symmetry.space_group_name_H-M   'P 1'
#
loop_
_entity.id
_entity.type
_entity.pdbx_description
1 polymer ?
#
loop_
_entity_poly.entity_id
_entity_poly.type
_entity_poly.pdbx_seq_one_letter_code
_entity_poly.pdbx_strand_id
1 'polypeptide(L)'
;MPLWVKPDHLTTIGVVGAVAIFAGYAASSFAVGWLWLAIGGYVVQWFGDSMDGSLARYRHVERPSFGYFIDHSCDGITTLLILVGMGFSPYIRLDVALIALAGYLLLSVHAYLAARVMGELKLSYLAAGPTELRLVLITLTLAMMAFGPAPALFAPASGFDLFVGSVGIIFILLFLTQTLVTARRLASRES
;
A
#
# COMPACT_ATOMS: atom_id res chain seq x y z
N MET A 1 -17.61 -17.37 -11.43
CA MET A 1 -16.73 -18.11 -10.49
C MET A 1 -17.54 -19.16 -9.74
N PRO A 2 -16.95 -20.34 -9.43
CA PRO A 2 -17.64 -21.41 -8.71
C PRO A 2 -18.21 -20.95 -7.35
N LEU A 3 -19.31 -21.57 -6.91
CA LEU A 3 -20.02 -21.23 -5.67
C LEU A 3 -19.19 -21.45 -4.39
N TRP A 4 -18.11 -22.23 -4.45
CA TRP A 4 -17.25 -22.53 -3.29
C TRP A 4 -16.16 -21.47 -3.02
N VAL A 5 -15.92 -20.54 -3.95
CA VAL A 5 -14.95 -19.46 -3.73
C VAL A 5 -15.62 -18.42 -2.83
N LYS A 6 -15.17 -18.40 -1.56
CA LYS A 6 -15.60 -17.42 -0.55
C LYS A 6 -14.67 -16.21 -0.56
N PRO A 7 -15.17 -15.01 -0.17
CA PRO A 7 -14.37 -13.81 0.09
C PRO A 7 -13.06 -14.09 0.83
N ASP A 8 -13.12 -14.84 1.93
CA ASP A 8 -11.96 -15.17 2.77
C ASP A 8 -10.82 -15.89 2.01
N HIS A 9 -11.14 -16.67 0.98
CA HIS A 9 -10.12 -17.32 0.15
C HIS A 9 -9.43 -16.31 -0.78
N LEU A 10 -10.16 -15.28 -1.24
CA LEU A 10 -9.62 -14.21 -2.07
C LEU A 10 -8.71 -13.28 -1.26
N THR A 11 -9.10 -12.97 -0.02
CA THR A 11 -8.24 -12.26 0.94
C THR A 11 -6.94 -13.03 1.19
N THR A 12 -7.03 -14.35 1.37
CA THR A 12 -5.85 -15.21 1.55
C THR A 12 -4.94 -15.18 0.32
N ILE A 13 -5.51 -15.21 -0.88
CA ILE A 13 -4.76 -15.06 -2.14
C ILE A 13 -4.07 -13.70 -2.21
N GLY A 14 -4.76 -12.63 -1.78
CA GLY A 14 -4.19 -11.29 -1.67
C GLY A 14 -2.93 -11.27 -0.79
N VAL A 15 -3.03 -11.82 0.42
CA VAL A 15 -1.90 -11.92 1.36
C VAL A 15 -0.77 -12.78 0.81
N VAL A 16 -1.08 -13.91 0.15
CA VAL A 16 -0.06 -14.74 -0.53
C VAL A 16 0.66 -13.94 -1.63
N GLY A 17 -0.07 -13.12 -2.39
CA GLY A 17 0.52 -12.18 -3.34
C GLY A 17 1.48 -11.20 -2.66
N ALA A 18 1.09 -10.61 -1.53
CA ALA A 18 1.94 -9.71 -0.75
C ALA A 18 3.21 -10.39 -0.21
N VAL A 19 3.09 -11.64 0.26
CA VAL A 19 4.24 -12.46 0.68
C VAL A 19 5.18 -12.75 -0.50
N ALA A 20 4.63 -13.04 -1.68
CA ALA A 20 5.43 -13.23 -2.89
C ALA A 20 6.16 -11.93 -3.31
N ILE A 21 5.52 -10.77 -3.14
CA ILE A 21 6.17 -9.46 -3.37
C ILE A 21 7.35 -9.27 -2.42
N PHE A 22 7.14 -9.47 -1.12
CA PHE A 22 8.19 -9.38 -0.11
C PHE A 22 9.36 -10.32 -0.45
N ALA A 23 9.06 -11.59 -0.74
CA ALA A 23 10.06 -12.58 -1.08
C ALA A 23 10.83 -12.20 -2.36
N GLY A 24 10.14 -11.70 -3.39
CA GLY A 24 10.75 -11.25 -4.64
C GLY A 24 11.72 -10.09 -4.44
N TYR A 25 11.34 -9.07 -3.64
CA TYR A 25 12.25 -7.98 -3.33
C TYR A 25 13.41 -8.40 -2.42
N ALA A 26 13.16 -9.18 -1.36
CA ALA A 26 14.23 -9.64 -0.46
C ALA A 26 15.23 -10.53 -1.20
N ALA A 27 14.75 -11.42 -2.08
CA ALA A 27 15.60 -12.30 -2.87
C ALA A 27 16.28 -11.59 -4.06
N SER A 28 15.88 -10.37 -4.42
CA SER A 28 16.53 -9.59 -5.48
C SER A 28 17.99 -9.24 -5.19
N SER A 29 18.40 -9.34 -3.92
CA SER A 29 19.81 -9.28 -3.49
C SER A 29 20.67 -10.41 -4.07
N PHE A 30 20.08 -11.58 -4.37
CA PHE A 30 20.79 -12.71 -4.99
C PHE A 30 20.82 -12.60 -6.52
N ALA A 31 19.73 -12.16 -7.14
CA ALA A 31 19.64 -11.96 -8.58
C ALA A 31 18.48 -11.03 -8.94
N VAL A 32 18.69 -10.15 -9.91
CA VAL A 32 17.65 -9.23 -10.43
C VAL A 32 16.38 -9.96 -10.91
N GLY A 33 16.51 -11.21 -11.36
CA GLY A 33 15.40 -12.04 -11.83
C GLY A 33 14.30 -12.28 -10.79
N TRP A 34 14.61 -12.19 -9.49
CA TRP A 34 13.60 -12.32 -8.43
C TRP A 34 12.59 -11.17 -8.42
N LEU A 35 12.88 -10.04 -9.06
CA LEU A 35 11.91 -8.95 -9.24
C LEU A 35 10.72 -9.36 -10.12
N TRP A 36 10.86 -10.38 -10.98
CA TRP A 36 9.72 -10.96 -11.70
C TRP A 36 8.72 -11.63 -10.74
N LEU A 37 9.21 -12.24 -9.65
CA LEU A 37 8.33 -12.78 -8.60
C LEU A 37 7.54 -11.66 -7.92
N ALA A 38 8.18 -10.50 -7.69
CA ALA A 38 7.50 -9.34 -7.15
C ALA A 38 6.41 -8.79 -8.10
N ILE A 39 6.72 -8.69 -9.39
CA ILE A 39 5.74 -8.29 -10.42
C ILE A 39 4.57 -9.27 -10.49
N GLY A 40 4.85 -10.58 -10.51
CA GLY A 40 3.81 -11.62 -10.46
C GLY A 40 2.97 -11.54 -9.17
N GLY A 41 3.62 -11.28 -8.05
CA GLY A 41 2.98 -11.06 -6.76
C GLY A 41 2.01 -9.88 -6.77
N TYR A 42 2.36 -8.74 -7.40
CA TYR A 42 1.45 -7.60 -7.57
C TYR A 42 0.19 -7.99 -8.35
N VAL A 43 0.32 -8.81 -9.39
CA VAL A 43 -0.84 -9.28 -10.18
C VAL A 43 -1.74 -10.19 -9.34
N VAL A 44 -1.16 -11.15 -8.60
CA VAL A 44 -1.91 -12.05 -7.71
C VAL A 44 -2.61 -11.28 -6.60
N GLN A 45 -1.89 -10.34 -5.99
CA GLN A 45 -2.43 -9.50 -4.94
C GLN A 45 -3.58 -8.63 -5.47
N TRP A 46 -3.42 -8.03 -6.66
CA TRP A 46 -4.46 -7.24 -7.31
C TRP A 46 -5.70 -8.03 -7.65
N PHE A 47 -5.51 -9.27 -8.07
CA PHE A 47 -6.59 -10.18 -8.37
C PHE A 47 -7.40 -10.51 -7.11
N GLY A 48 -6.75 -10.79 -5.97
CA GLY A 48 -7.44 -11.04 -4.71
C GLY A 48 -8.29 -9.84 -4.27
N ASP A 49 -7.66 -8.68 -4.23
CA ASP A 49 -8.23 -7.39 -3.82
C ASP A 49 -9.40 -6.92 -4.71
N SER A 50 -9.20 -6.89 -6.03
CA SER A 50 -10.21 -6.39 -6.99
C SER A 50 -11.43 -7.30 -7.12
N MET A 51 -11.25 -8.60 -6.94
CA MET A 51 -12.34 -9.55 -7.07
C MET A 51 -13.16 -9.71 -5.80
N ASP A 52 -12.57 -9.56 -4.61
CA ASP A 52 -13.31 -9.72 -3.36
C ASP A 52 -14.47 -8.72 -3.27
N GLY A 53 -14.16 -7.43 -3.50
CA GLY A 53 -15.18 -6.38 -3.51
C GLY A 53 -16.22 -6.53 -4.63
N SER A 54 -15.83 -7.04 -5.81
CA SER A 54 -16.74 -7.23 -6.94
C SER A 54 -17.67 -8.43 -6.76
N LEU A 55 -17.15 -9.53 -6.19
CA LEU A 55 -17.91 -10.76 -5.95
C LEU A 55 -18.89 -10.59 -4.79
N ALA A 56 -18.51 -9.85 -3.74
CA ALA A 56 -19.38 -9.53 -2.61
C ALA A 56 -20.62 -8.74 -3.07
N ARG A 57 -20.43 -7.71 -3.91
CA ARG A 57 -21.52 -6.92 -4.51
C ARG A 57 -22.40 -7.74 -5.44
N TYR A 58 -21.79 -8.53 -6.33
CA TYR A 58 -22.52 -9.37 -7.28
C TYR A 58 -23.39 -10.44 -6.60
N ARG A 59 -22.97 -10.95 -5.44
CA ARG A 59 -23.72 -11.99 -4.70
C ARG A 59 -24.68 -11.43 -3.64
N HIS A 60 -24.74 -10.12 -3.43
CA HIS A 60 -25.55 -9.48 -2.38
C HIS A 60 -25.31 -10.07 -0.96
N VAL A 61 -24.10 -10.59 -0.69
CA VAL A 61 -23.70 -11.10 0.65
C VAL A 61 -22.78 -10.09 1.32
N GLU A 62 -23.02 -8.81 1.07
CA GLU A 62 -22.20 -7.73 1.61
C GLU A 62 -22.28 -7.74 3.13
N ARG A 63 -21.14 -7.92 3.79
CA ARG A 63 -21.01 -7.73 5.24
C ARG A 63 -20.26 -6.43 5.47
N PRO A 64 -20.91 -5.26 5.42
CA PRO A 64 -20.23 -3.96 5.31
C PRO A 64 -19.20 -3.73 6.42
N SER A 65 -19.53 -4.02 7.68
CA SER A 65 -18.59 -3.84 8.79
C SER A 65 -17.45 -4.86 8.81
N PHE A 66 -17.73 -6.12 8.47
CA PHE A 66 -16.73 -7.20 8.48
C PHE A 66 -15.76 -7.06 7.30
N GLY A 67 -16.29 -6.83 6.10
CA GLY A 67 -15.51 -6.58 4.89
C GLY A 67 -14.62 -5.36 5.06
N TYR A 68 -15.17 -4.24 5.55
CA TYR A 68 -14.38 -3.05 5.85
C TYR A 68 -13.20 -3.35 6.79
N PHE A 69 -13.44 -4.10 7.88
CA PHE A 69 -12.37 -4.42 8.84
C PHE A 69 -11.27 -5.30 8.25
N ILE A 70 -11.64 -6.35 7.51
CA ILE A 70 -10.68 -7.27 6.90
C ILE A 70 -9.89 -6.57 5.79
N ASP A 71 -10.55 -5.83 4.92
CA ASP A 71 -9.96 -5.08 3.80
C ASP A 71 -8.84 -4.14 4.29
N HIS A 72 -9.17 -3.27 5.25
CA HIS A 72 -8.22 -2.31 5.82
C HIS A 72 -7.09 -2.98 6.63
N SER A 73 -7.37 -4.11 7.28
CA SER A 73 -6.34 -4.88 7.98
C SER A 73 -5.35 -5.52 6.99
N CYS A 74 -5.88 -6.07 5.89
CA CYS A 74 -5.09 -6.68 4.83
C CYS A 74 -4.28 -5.65 4.04
N ASP A 75 -4.81 -4.45 3.84
CA ASP A 75 -4.07 -3.32 3.24
C ASP A 75 -2.86 -2.90 4.08
N GLY A 76 -3.01 -2.84 5.40
CA GLY A 76 -1.90 -2.57 6.32
C GLY A 76 -0.80 -3.62 6.25
N ILE A 77 -1.17 -4.91 6.30
CA ILE A 77 -0.23 -6.04 6.21
C ILE A 77 0.47 -6.05 4.84
N THR A 78 -0.31 -5.87 3.77
CA THR A 78 0.18 -5.74 2.41
C THR A 78 1.24 -4.66 2.29
N THR A 79 0.93 -3.45 2.76
CA THR A 79 1.81 -2.29 2.61
C THR A 79 3.10 -2.49 3.40
N LEU A 80 3.00 -3.10 4.59
CA LEU A 80 4.15 -3.53 5.37
C LEU A 80 5.03 -4.51 4.58
N LEU A 81 4.46 -5.58 4.02
CA LEU A 81 5.21 -6.58 3.27
C LEU A 81 5.89 -5.98 2.03
N ILE A 82 5.20 -5.10 1.31
CA ILE A 82 5.75 -4.44 0.13
C ILE A 82 6.93 -3.53 0.52
N LEU A 83 6.73 -2.60 1.45
CA LEU A 83 7.75 -1.60 1.78
C LEU A 83 8.94 -2.19 2.52
N VAL A 84 8.72 -3.11 3.47
CA VAL A 84 9.83 -3.82 4.12
C VAL A 84 10.57 -4.70 3.11
N GLY A 85 9.84 -5.34 2.18
CA GLY A 85 10.44 -6.09 1.08
C GLY A 85 11.37 -5.21 0.23
N MET A 86 10.88 -4.04 -0.19
CA MET A 86 11.69 -3.05 -0.90
C MET A 86 12.93 -2.62 -0.10
N GLY A 87 12.79 -2.40 1.21
CA GLY A 87 13.91 -2.04 2.08
C GLY A 87 14.97 -3.14 2.28
N PHE A 88 14.61 -4.40 2.04
CA PHE A 88 15.56 -5.53 2.01
C PHE A 88 16.15 -5.78 0.62
N SER A 89 15.66 -5.07 -0.41
CA SER A 89 16.25 -5.09 -1.74
C SER A 89 17.53 -4.24 -1.78
N PRO A 90 18.43 -4.44 -2.75
CA PRO A 90 19.60 -3.60 -2.92
C PRO A 90 19.29 -2.20 -3.51
N TYR A 91 18.02 -1.91 -3.82
CA TYR A 91 17.62 -0.71 -4.57
C TYR A 91 17.16 0.45 -3.69
N ILE A 92 16.51 0.14 -2.56
CA ILE A 92 15.95 1.11 -1.63
C ILE A 92 16.49 0.83 -0.24
N ARG A 93 16.92 1.88 0.45
CA ARG A 93 17.38 1.76 1.83
C ARG A 93 16.21 1.49 2.76
N LEU A 94 16.44 0.60 3.73
CA LEU A 94 15.43 0.21 4.71
C LEU A 94 14.89 1.40 5.52
N ASP A 95 15.75 2.34 5.93
CA ASP A 95 15.34 3.54 6.66
C ASP A 95 14.34 4.40 5.88
N VAL A 96 14.59 4.60 4.59
CA VAL A 96 13.69 5.32 3.67
C VAL A 96 12.35 4.59 3.52
N ALA A 97 12.39 3.27 3.30
CA ALA A 97 11.19 2.46 3.19
C ALA A 97 10.34 2.47 4.47
N LEU A 98 10.98 2.45 5.64
CA LEU A 98 10.30 2.53 6.94
C LEU A 98 9.67 3.92 7.18
N ILE A 99 10.29 5.00 6.71
CA ILE A 99 9.67 6.34 6.77
C ILE A 99 8.41 6.38 5.91
N ALA A 100 8.44 5.81 4.69
CA ALA A 100 7.27 5.70 3.84
C ALA A 100 6.15 4.86 4.47
N LEU A 101 6.52 3.74 5.11
CA LEU A 101 5.59 2.86 5.81
C LEU A 101 4.94 3.59 7.00
N ALA A 102 5.74 4.29 7.81
CA ALA A 102 5.24 5.07 8.94
C ALA A 102 4.27 6.17 8.48
N GLY A 103 4.61 6.89 7.41
CA GLY A 103 3.73 7.91 6.82
C GLY A 103 2.39 7.33 6.37
N TYR A 104 2.40 6.20 5.66
CA TYR A 104 1.18 5.52 5.23
C TYR A 104 0.32 5.05 6.42
N LEU A 105 0.93 4.45 7.45
CA LEU A 105 0.21 3.97 8.63
C LEU A 105 -0.39 5.14 9.44
N LEU A 106 0.32 6.27 9.57
CA LEU A 106 -0.22 7.48 10.19
C LEU A 106 -1.45 7.99 9.43
N LEU A 107 -1.36 8.05 8.11
CA LEU A 107 -2.48 8.48 7.26
C LEU A 107 -3.68 7.52 7.39
N SER A 108 -3.42 6.21 7.45
CA SER A 108 -4.45 5.19 7.66
C SER A 108 -5.15 5.35 9.02
N VAL A 109 -4.38 5.56 10.10
CA VAL A 109 -4.94 5.83 11.43
C VAL A 109 -5.80 7.09 11.42
N HIS A 110 -5.35 8.17 10.78
CA HIS A 110 -6.16 9.38 10.63
C HIS A 110 -7.46 9.11 9.88
N ALA A 111 -7.41 8.38 8.76
CA ALA A 111 -8.59 8.02 7.99
C ALA A 111 -9.60 7.22 8.85
N TYR A 112 -9.13 6.27 9.68
CA TYR A 112 -9.99 5.48 10.56
C TYR A 112 -10.63 6.32 11.66
N LEU A 113 -9.86 7.22 12.28
CA LEU A 113 -10.38 8.14 13.29
C LEU A 113 -11.40 9.11 12.68
N ALA A 114 -11.09 9.68 11.52
CA ALA A 114 -11.99 10.57 10.79
C ALA A 114 -13.30 9.86 10.41
N ALA A 115 -13.22 8.63 9.89
CA ALA A 115 -14.40 7.82 9.55
C ALA A 115 -15.27 7.56 10.79
N ARG A 116 -14.66 7.28 11.94
CA ARG A 116 -15.40 7.00 13.18
C ARG A 116 -16.04 8.23 13.79
N VAL A 117 -15.34 9.37 13.79
CA VAL A 117 -15.78 10.60 14.47
C VAL A 117 -16.72 11.43 13.59
N MET A 118 -16.46 11.52 12.28
CA MET A 118 -17.21 12.40 11.39
C MET A 118 -18.42 11.71 10.74
N GLY A 119 -18.56 10.38 10.85
CA GLY A 119 -19.67 9.62 10.26
C GLY A 119 -19.74 9.60 8.74
N GLU A 120 -18.88 10.37 8.06
CA GLU A 120 -18.75 10.44 6.60
C GLU A 120 -17.35 9.97 6.20
N LEU A 121 -17.25 8.79 5.56
CA LEU A 121 -16.05 8.36 4.85
C LEU A 121 -15.86 9.25 3.62
N LYS A 122 -15.25 10.43 3.78
CA LYS A 122 -14.71 11.20 2.65
C LYS A 122 -13.38 10.60 2.22
N LEU A 123 -13.43 9.40 1.63
CA LEU A 123 -12.31 8.78 0.90
C LEU A 123 -12.18 9.43 -0.47
N SER A 124 -11.74 10.68 -0.53
CA SER A 124 -11.32 11.30 -1.80
C SER A 124 -10.34 12.43 -1.54
N TYR A 125 -9.27 12.15 -0.79
CA TYR A 125 -8.19 13.14 -0.58
C TYR A 125 -6.95 12.88 -1.44
N LEU A 126 -6.80 11.67 -1.98
CA LEU A 126 -5.83 11.34 -3.02
C LEU A 126 -6.59 10.62 -4.13
N ALA A 127 -6.75 11.27 -5.28
CA ALA A 127 -7.48 10.76 -6.44
C ALA A 127 -6.81 9.53 -7.11
N ALA A 128 -5.84 8.89 -6.46
CA ALA A 128 -5.14 7.73 -6.98
C ALA A 128 -5.84 6.46 -6.51
N GLY A 129 -6.50 5.75 -7.45
CA GLY A 129 -7.14 4.47 -7.13
C GLY A 129 -6.13 3.35 -6.80
N PRO A 130 -6.59 2.23 -6.20
CA PRO A 130 -5.73 1.08 -5.91
C PRO A 130 -4.95 0.56 -7.13
N THR A 131 -5.57 0.60 -8.31
CA THR A 131 -4.95 0.19 -9.58
C THR A 131 -3.81 1.13 -10.00
N GLU A 132 -3.98 2.44 -9.84
CA GLU A 132 -2.98 3.43 -10.26
C GLU A 132 -1.72 3.35 -9.39
N LEU A 133 -1.91 3.23 -8.07
CA LEU A 133 -0.80 3.00 -7.14
C LEU A 133 -0.04 1.73 -7.50
N ARG A 134 -0.76 0.66 -7.86
CA ARG A 134 -0.12 -0.62 -8.22
C ARG A 134 0.66 -0.53 -9.53
N LEU A 135 0.16 0.21 -10.53
CA LEU A 135 0.90 0.48 -11.76
C LEU A 135 2.19 1.28 -11.49
N VAL A 136 2.15 2.25 -10.58
CA VAL A 136 3.35 2.98 -10.14
C VAL A 136 4.36 2.03 -9.51
N LEU A 137 3.94 1.12 -8.63
CA LEU A 137 4.82 0.15 -7.98
C LEU A 137 5.43 -0.86 -8.97
N ILE A 138 4.64 -1.35 -9.94
CA ILE A 138 5.14 -2.23 -11.00
C ILE A 138 6.16 -1.48 -11.88
N THR A 139 5.84 -0.24 -12.27
CA THR A 139 6.75 0.60 -13.06
C THR A 139 8.05 0.88 -12.33
N LEU A 140 7.97 1.18 -11.02
CA LEU A 140 9.14 1.35 -10.16
C LEU A 140 10.00 0.08 -10.12
N THR A 141 9.37 -1.10 -10.05
CA THR A 141 10.06 -2.39 -10.06
C THR A 141 10.74 -2.67 -11.40
N LEU A 142 10.07 -2.37 -12.51
CA LEU A 142 10.67 -2.48 -13.85
C LEU A 142 11.85 -1.52 -14.02
N ALA A 143 11.75 -0.31 -13.47
CA ALA A 143 12.84 0.65 -13.45
C ALA A 143 14.04 0.13 -12.64
N MET A 144 13.81 -0.50 -11.48
CA MET A 144 14.88 -1.17 -10.72
C MET A 144 15.59 -2.26 -11.54
N MET A 145 14.82 -3.04 -12.30
CA MET A 145 15.39 -4.07 -13.20
C MET A 145 16.23 -3.46 -14.32
N ALA A 146 15.79 -2.34 -14.90
CA ALA A 146 16.44 -1.71 -16.04
C ALA A 146 17.68 -0.90 -15.65
N PHE A 147 17.62 -0.15 -14.55
CA PHE A 147 18.67 0.80 -14.15
C PHE A 147 19.63 0.26 -13.09
N GLY A 148 19.28 -0.84 -12.41
CA GLY A 148 20.10 -1.42 -11.36
C GLY A 148 20.17 -0.56 -10.09
N PRO A 149 20.88 -1.02 -9.04
CA PRO A 149 21.13 -0.24 -7.84
C PRO A 149 22.23 0.80 -8.12
N ALA A 150 21.86 1.94 -8.70
CA ALA A 150 22.78 3.04 -8.96
C ALA A 150 22.59 4.17 -7.92
N PRO A 151 23.67 4.68 -7.29
CA PRO A 151 23.59 5.91 -6.50
C PRO A 151 23.20 7.08 -7.41
N ALA A 152 22.40 8.03 -6.91
CA ALA A 152 22.08 9.21 -7.70
C ALA A 152 23.35 10.01 -8.00
N LEU A 153 23.42 10.60 -9.20
CA LEU A 153 24.54 11.42 -9.69
C LEU A 153 25.00 12.52 -8.71
N PHE A 154 24.15 12.93 -7.76
CA PHE A 154 24.40 14.05 -6.84
C PHE A 154 24.13 13.73 -5.36
N ALA A 155 23.82 12.49 -4.98
CA ALA A 155 23.53 12.12 -3.60
C ALA A 155 23.93 10.67 -3.29
N PRO A 156 24.32 10.34 -2.04
CA PRO A 156 24.52 8.96 -1.60
C PRO A 156 23.21 8.13 -1.55
N ALA A 157 22.07 8.74 -1.91
CA ALA A 157 20.76 8.10 -2.02
C ALA A 157 20.49 7.75 -3.49
N SER A 158 19.88 6.60 -3.77
CA SER A 158 19.47 6.23 -5.13
C SER A 158 18.30 7.12 -5.60
N GLY A 159 18.05 7.18 -6.91
CA GLY A 159 16.84 7.83 -7.43
C GLY A 159 15.55 7.22 -6.88
N PHE A 160 15.59 5.92 -6.54
CA PHE A 160 14.49 5.20 -5.91
C PHE A 160 14.29 5.62 -4.45
N ASP A 161 15.38 5.84 -3.70
CA ASP A 161 15.31 6.37 -2.33
C ASP A 161 14.65 7.74 -2.29
N LEU A 162 15.04 8.64 -3.22
CA LEU A 162 14.44 9.98 -3.29
C LEU A 162 12.94 9.90 -3.60
N PHE A 163 12.55 9.04 -4.55
CA PHE A 163 11.15 8.83 -4.88
C PHE A 163 10.35 8.30 -3.68
N VAL A 164 10.74 7.16 -3.12
CA VAL A 164 10.01 6.54 -1.99
C VAL A 164 10.04 7.43 -0.75
N GLY A 165 11.17 8.07 -0.46
CA GLY A 165 11.31 9.01 0.66
C GLY A 165 10.41 10.23 0.50
N SER A 166 10.33 10.81 -0.70
CA SER A 166 9.42 11.94 -0.97
C SER A 166 7.95 11.56 -0.76
N VAL A 167 7.53 10.38 -1.21
CA VAL A 167 6.18 9.85 -0.98
C VAL A 167 5.91 9.71 0.52
N GLY A 168 6.87 9.17 1.28
CA GLY A 168 6.76 9.07 2.74
C GLY A 168 6.61 10.42 3.43
N ILE A 169 7.42 11.41 3.03
CA ILE A 169 7.32 12.79 3.55
C ILE A 169 5.96 13.39 3.22
N ILE A 170 5.46 13.21 1.99
CA ILE A 170 4.14 13.69 1.57
C ILE A 170 3.05 13.08 2.46
N PHE A 171 3.09 11.76 2.73
CA PHE A 171 2.11 11.13 3.63
C PHE A 171 2.15 11.70 5.05
N ILE A 172 3.34 11.96 5.60
CA ILE A 172 3.48 12.58 6.93
C ILE A 172 2.91 14.00 6.93
N LEU A 173 3.21 14.81 5.92
CA LEU A 173 2.68 16.18 5.81
C LEU A 173 1.15 16.20 5.65
N LEU A 174 0.61 15.29 4.83
CA LEU A 174 -0.84 15.10 4.69
C LEU A 174 -1.48 14.71 6.03
N PHE A 175 -0.90 13.76 6.76
CA PHE A 175 -1.37 13.38 8.09
C PHE A 175 -1.41 14.58 9.05
N LEU A 176 -0.33 15.36 9.13
CA LEU A 176 -0.23 16.52 10.03
C LEU A 176 -1.29 17.58 9.67
N THR A 177 -1.35 17.96 8.40
CA THR A 177 -2.29 18.99 7.92
C THR A 177 -3.74 18.56 8.09
N GLN A 178 -4.09 17.32 7.72
CA GLN A 178 -5.47 16.82 7.84
C GLN A 178 -5.90 16.66 9.29
N THR A 179 -5.00 16.21 10.17
CA THR A 179 -5.27 16.11 11.61
C THR A 179 -5.55 17.49 12.20
N LEU A 180 -4.73 18.50 11.88
CA LEU A 180 -4.95 19.87 12.35
C LEU A 180 -6.26 20.48 11.84
N VAL A 181 -6.57 20.30 10.55
CA VAL A 181 -7.82 20.80 9.96
C VAL A 181 -9.04 20.12 10.59
N THR A 182 -8.99 18.81 10.79
CA THR A 182 -10.08 18.04 11.39
C THR A 182 -10.28 18.41 12.86
N ALA A 183 -9.19 18.55 13.62
CA ALA A 183 -9.24 18.99 15.01
C ALA A 183 -9.88 20.38 15.15
N ARG A 184 -9.51 21.34 14.28
CA ARG A 184 -10.13 22.68 14.27
C ARG A 184 -11.62 22.65 13.96
N ARG A 185 -12.05 21.81 13.00
CA ARG A 185 -13.47 21.65 12.64
C ARG A 185 -14.30 21.02 13.76
N LEU A 186 -13.71 20.10 14.53
CA LEU A 186 -14.37 19.49 15.68
C LEU A 186 -14.49 20.49 16.83
N ALA A 187 -13.41 21.20 17.15
CA ALA A 187 -13.41 22.24 18.18
C ALA A 187 -14.47 23.32 17.92
N SER A 188 -14.70 23.72 16.66
CA SER A 188 -15.73 24.70 16.32
C SER A 188 -17.17 24.17 16.33
N ARG A 189 -17.37 22.85 16.38
CA ARG A 189 -18.71 22.23 16.46
C ARG A 189 -19.16 22.00 17.90
N GLU A 190 -18.21 21.87 18.83
CA GLU A 190 -18.45 21.63 20.25
C GLU A 190 -18.40 22.91 21.10
N SER A 191 -18.01 24.05 20.51
CA SER A 191 -18.06 25.40 21.09
C SER A 191 -19.35 26.13 20.76
#